data_AF-A0A925LI89-F1
#
_entry.id   AF-A0A925LI89-F1
#
_cell.length_a   1.000
_cell.length_b   1.000
_cell.length_c   1.000
_cell.angle_alpha   90.00
_cell.angle_beta   90.00
_cell.angle_gamma   90.00
#
_symmetry.space_group_name_H-M   'P 1'
#
loop_
_entity.id
_entity.type
_entity.pdbx_description
1 polymer ?
#
loop_
_entity_poly.entity_id
_entity_poly.type
_entity_poly.pdbx_seq_one_letter_code
_entity_poly.pdbx_strand_id
1 'polypeptide(L)'
;MWIIGATLIYLAVSKDYEPALLLPIGFGAILVNIPLSSMVTQEIPGYGSVEGIVDTLFKSGIATEIFPLLLFVGIGAMIDFGPLLSNPKMLFFGAAAQFGIFGTLLIAV
;
A
#
# COMPACT_ATOMS: atom_id res chain seq x y z
N MET A 1 14.61 9.19 -4.54
CA MET A 1 13.74 8.01 -4.28
C MET A 1 14.51 6.76 -3.88
N TRP A 2 15.71 6.50 -4.41
CA TRP A 2 16.48 5.29 -4.05
C TRP A 2 16.89 5.22 -2.59
N ILE A 3 17.36 6.33 -2.01
CA ILE A 3 17.71 6.40 -0.58
C ILE A 3 16.48 6.08 0.28
N ILE A 4 15.31 6.65 -0.07
CA ILE A 4 14.05 6.40 0.63
C ILE A 4 13.66 4.92 0.50
N GLY A 5 13.70 4.34 -0.70
CA GLY A 5 13.42 2.92 -0.91
C GLY A 5 14.35 2.01 -0.11
N ALA A 6 15.65 2.31 -0.05
CA ALA A 6 16.61 1.59 0.77
C ALA A 6 16.33 1.74 2.27
N THR A 7 15.90 2.92 2.73
CA THR A 7 15.45 3.14 4.11
C THR A 7 14.20 2.31 4.43
N LEU A 8 13.21 2.25 3.54
CA LEU A 8 12.01 1.44 3.73
C LEU A 8 12.34 -0.06 3.81
N ILE A 9 13.23 -0.55 2.94
CA ILE A 9 13.74 -1.93 2.98
C ILE A 9 14.47 -2.18 4.31
N TYR A 10 15.31 -1.25 4.75
CA TYR A 10 16.01 -1.37 6.03
C TYR A 10 15.03 -1.45 7.21
N LEU A 11 14.00 -0.62 7.24
CA LEU A 11 12.97 -0.66 8.27
C LEU A 11 12.17 -1.97 8.24
N ALA A 12 11.82 -2.45 7.05
CA ALA A 12 11.11 -3.72 6.90
C ALA A 12 11.92 -4.93 7.42
N VAL A 13 13.24 -4.97 7.13
CA VAL A 13 14.08 -6.14 7.45
C VAL A 13 14.73 -6.04 8.84
N SER A 14 15.23 -4.87 9.23
CA SER A 14 15.97 -4.70 10.48
C SER A 14 15.09 -4.33 11.67
N LYS A 15 13.90 -3.76 11.42
CA LYS A 15 12.96 -3.32 12.46
C LYS A 15 11.63 -4.05 12.43
N ASP A 16 11.45 -4.99 11.49
CA ASP A 16 10.22 -5.76 11.30
C ASP A 16 8.96 -4.88 11.19
N TYR A 17 9.10 -3.68 10.63
CA TYR A 17 7.97 -2.78 10.39
C TYR A 17 7.21 -3.25 9.16
N GLU A 18 6.04 -3.86 9.39
CA GLU A 18 5.11 -4.39 8.38
C GLU A 18 5.84 -5.02 7.17
N PRO A 19 6.70 -6.03 7.38
CA PRO A 19 7.62 -6.52 6.36
C PRO A 19 6.92 -7.01 5.10
N ALA A 20 5.71 -7.57 5.25
CA ALA A 20 4.89 -8.05 4.14
C ALA A 20 4.50 -6.95 3.13
N LEU A 21 4.33 -5.70 3.59
CA LEU A 21 3.90 -4.58 2.76
C LEU A 21 5.05 -3.62 2.48
N LEU A 22 5.83 -3.28 3.51
CA LEU A 22 6.86 -2.24 3.44
C LEU A 22 8.04 -2.65 2.55
N LEU A 23 8.39 -3.94 2.52
CA LEU A 23 9.48 -4.45 1.69
C LEU A 23 9.14 -4.35 0.18
N PRO A 24 7.99 -4.86 -0.31
CA PRO A 24 7.56 -4.63 -1.70
C PRO A 24 7.46 -3.16 -2.09
N ILE A 25 6.96 -2.29 -1.18
CA ILE A 25 6.86 -0.85 -1.45
C ILE A 25 8.26 -0.22 -1.62
N GLY A 26 9.19 -0.52 -0.71
CA GLY A 26 10.57 -0.02 -0.79
C GLY A 26 11.28 -0.49 -2.05
N PHE A 27 11.10 -1.75 -2.43
CA PHE A 27 11.64 -2.31 -3.66
C PHE A 27 11.03 -1.68 -4.92
N GLY A 28 9.70 -1.56 -4.97
CA GLY A 28 8.99 -0.90 -6.07
C GLY A 28 9.43 0.55 -6.26
N ALA A 29 9.60 1.30 -5.16
CA ALA A 29 10.07 2.68 -5.20
C ALA A 29 11.48 2.81 -5.82
N ILE A 30 12.36 1.83 -5.64
CA ILE A 30 13.66 1.81 -6.32
C ILE A 30 13.45 1.50 -7.81
N LEU A 31 12.74 0.42 -8.14
CA LEU A 31 12.57 -0.07 -9.51
C LEU A 31 11.95 0.93 -10.48
N VAL A 32 10.92 1.66 -10.06
CA VAL A 32 10.24 2.66 -10.90
C VAL A 32 11.07 3.93 -11.10
N ASN A 33 12.10 4.13 -10.27
CA ASN A 33 12.98 5.29 -10.33
C ASN A 33 14.35 4.98 -10.97
N ILE A 34 14.56 3.78 -11.53
CA ILE A 34 15.78 3.47 -12.29
C ILE A 34 15.67 4.17 -13.67
N PRO A 35 16.70 4.91 -14.14
CA PRO A 35 16.66 5.55 -15.45
C PRO A 35 16.53 4.49 -16.55
N LEU A 36 15.69 4.77 -17.55
CA LEU A 36 15.40 3.85 -18.65
C LEU A 36 14.81 2.48 -18.20
N SER A 37 14.18 2.44 -17.02
CA SER A 37 13.48 1.26 -16.53
C SER A 37 12.20 0.99 -17.31
N SER A 38 12.08 -0.19 -17.93
CA SER A 38 10.86 -0.66 -18.60
C SER A 38 9.71 -1.00 -17.63
N MET A 39 9.85 -0.67 -16.35
CA MET A 39 8.83 -0.90 -15.32
C MET A 39 7.66 0.06 -15.46
N VAL A 40 7.92 1.30 -15.87
CA VAL A 40 6.92 2.36 -16.11
C VAL A 40 6.80 2.59 -17.60
N THR A 41 5.64 3.03 -18.06
CA THR A 41 5.37 3.31 -19.48
C THR A 41 6.34 4.38 -19.99
N GLN A 42 7.00 4.08 -21.10
CA GLN A 42 7.98 4.96 -21.74
C GLN A 42 7.57 5.30 -23.17
N GLU A 43 7.64 6.58 -23.50
CA GLU A 43 7.55 7.07 -24.87
C GLU A 43 8.95 7.00 -25.49
N ILE A 44 9.19 6.02 -26.38
CA ILE A 44 10.47 5.88 -27.08
C ILE A 44 10.33 6.52 -28.47
N PRO A 45 11.12 7.57 -28.79
CA PRO A 45 11.12 8.16 -30.12
C PRO A 45 11.40 7.11 -31.21
N GLY A 46 10.45 6.92 -32.13
CA GLY A 46 10.54 5.96 -33.24
C GLY A 46 10.02 4.54 -32.95
N TYR A 47 9.75 4.18 -31.70
CA TYR A 47 9.18 2.87 -31.31
C TYR A 47 7.76 2.96 -30.70
N GLY A 48 7.30 4.18 -30.36
CA GLY A 48 5.99 4.41 -29.75
C GLY A 48 5.98 4.22 -28.24
N SER A 49 4.79 4.18 -27.64
CA SER A 49 4.58 3.97 -26.21
C SER A 49 4.78 2.50 -25.84
N VAL A 50 5.83 2.19 -25.06
CA VAL A 50 6.03 0.84 -24.49
C VAL A 50 5.40 0.83 -23.10
N GLU A 51 4.34 0.04 -22.91
CA GLU A 51 3.64 -0.04 -21.63
C GLU A 51 4.47 -0.78 -20.58
N GLY A 52 4.65 -0.15 -19.42
CA GLY A 52 5.40 -0.72 -18.30
C GLY A 52 4.55 -1.67 -17.47
N ILE A 53 5.14 -2.77 -16.99
CA ILE A 53 4.41 -3.78 -16.21
C ILE A 53 3.81 -3.23 -14.92
N VAL A 54 4.47 -2.26 -14.27
CA VAL A 54 3.97 -1.64 -13.03
C VAL A 54 2.74 -0.78 -13.34
N ASP A 55 2.72 -0.09 -14.48
CA ASP A 55 1.57 0.71 -14.89
C ASP A 55 0.38 -0.17 -15.26
N THR A 56 0.61 -1.30 -15.93
CA THR A 56 -0.46 -2.27 -16.21
C THR A 56 -1.06 -2.82 -14.91
N LEU A 57 -0.23 -3.17 -13.93
CA LEU A 57 -0.70 -3.64 -12.62
C LEU A 57 -1.43 -2.53 -11.84
N PHE A 58 -0.94 -1.30 -11.91
CA PHE A 58 -1.60 -0.15 -11.30
C PHE A 58 -2.99 0.08 -11.91
N LYS A 59 -3.08 0.16 -13.24
CA LYS A 59 -4.35 0.38 -13.96
C LYS A 59 -5.35 -0.76 -13.75
N SER A 60 -4.89 -2.00 -13.78
CA SER A 60 -5.78 -3.17 -13.70
C SER A 60 -6.17 -3.56 -12.28
N GLY A 61 -5.33 -3.26 -11.27
CA GLY A 61 -5.53 -3.72 -9.90
C GLY A 61 -5.76 -2.61 -8.87
N ILE A 62 -4.95 -1.54 -8.88
CA ILE A 62 -5.03 -0.47 -7.87
C ILE A 62 -6.08 0.56 -8.27
N ALA A 63 -6.04 1.05 -9.51
CA ALA A 63 -6.99 2.05 -10.01
C ALA A 63 -8.43 1.50 -10.11
N THR A 64 -8.59 0.19 -10.25
CA THR A 64 -9.89 -0.51 -10.21
C THR A 64 -10.31 -0.92 -8.80
N GLU A 65 -9.48 -0.65 -7.79
CA GLU A 65 -9.65 -1.08 -6.39
C GLU A 65 -9.70 -2.61 -6.18
N ILE A 66 -9.44 -3.43 -7.21
CA ILE A 66 -9.49 -4.90 -7.09
C ILE A 66 -8.47 -5.39 -6.06
N PHE A 67 -7.23 -4.86 -6.05
CA PHE A 67 -6.21 -5.29 -5.10
C PHE A 67 -6.50 -4.87 -3.66
N PRO A 68 -6.84 -3.59 -3.36
CA PRO A 68 -7.27 -3.18 -2.02
C PRO A 68 -8.49 -3.96 -1.51
N LEU A 69 -9.50 -4.20 -2.34
CA LEU A 69 -10.69 -4.97 -1.94
C LEU A 69 -10.35 -6.42 -1.62
N LEU A 70 -9.52 -7.07 -2.43
CA LEU A 70 -9.02 -8.43 -2.15
C LEU A 70 -8.25 -8.49 -0.83
N LEU A 71 -7.41 -7.48 -0.56
CA LEU A 71 -6.68 -7.36 0.68
C LEU A 71 -7.65 -7.21 1.87
N PHE A 72 -8.70 -6.39 1.76
CA PHE A 72 -9.71 -6.25 2.81
C PHE A 72 -10.53 -7.52 3.04
N VAL A 73 -10.86 -8.27 1.98
CA VAL A 73 -11.52 -9.58 2.11
C VAL A 73 -10.61 -10.56 2.84
N GLY A 74 -9.31 -10.58 2.51
CA GLY A 74 -8.31 -11.40 3.19
C GLY A 74 -8.17 -11.05 4.68
N ILE A 75 -8.07 -9.75 5.01
CA ILE A 75 -8.05 -9.29 6.40
C ILE A 75 -9.35 -9.71 7.11
N GLY A 76 -10.50 -9.50 6.50
CA GLY A 76 -11.80 -9.91 7.04
C GLY A 76 -11.88 -11.40 7.35
N ALA A 77 -11.31 -12.25 6.50
CA ALA A 77 -11.26 -13.68 6.70
C ALA A 77 -10.34 -14.12 7.86
N MET A 78 -9.35 -13.29 8.22
CA MET A 78 -8.42 -13.56 9.32
C MET A 78 -8.86 -12.96 10.67
N ILE A 79 -9.91 -12.12 10.69
CA ILE A 79 -10.39 -11.48 11.92
C ILE A 79 -11.16 -12.49 12.79
N ASP A 80 -10.79 -12.56 14.06
CA ASP A 80 -11.55 -13.24 15.10
C ASP A 80 -12.59 -12.30 15.74
N PHE A 81 -13.86 -12.63 15.57
CA PHE A 81 -14.98 -11.86 16.13
C PHE A 81 -15.35 -12.27 17.57
N GLY A 82 -14.80 -13.37 18.11
CA GLY A 82 -15.11 -13.89 19.44
C GLY A 82 -15.00 -12.85 20.56
N PRO A 83 -13.87 -12.10 20.67
CA PRO A 83 -13.71 -11.04 21.66
C PRO A 83 -14.70 -9.88 21.50
N LEU A 84 -15.04 -9.53 20.26
CA LEU A 84 -15.98 -8.45 19.95
C LEU A 84 -17.42 -8.82 20.35
N LEU A 85 -17.85 -10.05 20.04
CA LEU A 85 -19.19 -10.55 20.36
C LEU A 85 -19.37 -10.81 21.86
N SER A 86 -18.30 -11.18 22.56
CA SER A 86 -18.33 -11.44 24.01
C SER A 86 -18.49 -10.17 24.83
N ASN A 87 -18.01 -9.02 24.35
CA ASN A 87 -18.22 -7.72 24.98
C ASN A 87 -18.50 -6.62 23.94
N PRO A 88 -19.79 -6.41 23.59
CA PRO A 88 -20.19 -5.42 22.58
C PRO A 88 -19.77 -3.98 22.89
N LYS A 89 -19.44 -3.66 24.16
CA LYS A 89 -18.92 -2.32 24.52
C LYS A 89 -17.60 -1.99 23.81
N MET A 90 -16.87 -3.01 23.35
CA MET A 90 -15.65 -2.83 22.55
C MET A 90 -15.91 -2.06 21.25
N LEU A 91 -17.14 -2.09 20.72
CA LEU A 91 -17.53 -1.30 19.54
C LEU A 91 -17.35 0.21 19.75
N PHE A 92 -17.60 0.72 20.97
CA PHE A 92 -17.45 2.15 21.25
C PHE A 92 -15.97 2.60 21.22
N PHE A 93 -15.03 1.73 21.58
CA PHE A 93 -13.60 2.02 21.41
C PHE A 93 -13.21 2.08 19.93
N GLY A 94 -13.79 1.21 19.09
CA GLY A 94 -13.63 1.27 17.65
C GLY A 94 -14.15 2.59 17.06
N ALA A 95 -15.32 3.05 17.52
CA ALA A 95 -15.87 4.34 17.12
C ALA A 95 -14.97 5.52 17.56
N ALA A 96 -14.44 5.48 18.79
CA ALA A 96 -13.51 6.49 19.28
C ALA A 96 -12.19 6.51 18.49
N ALA A 97 -11.69 5.36 18.04
CA ALA A 97 -10.47 5.27 17.22
C ALA A 97 -10.60 6.03 15.88
N GLN A 98 -11.81 6.13 15.32
CA GLN A 98 -12.06 6.90 14.09
C GLN A 98 -11.87 8.42 14.26
N PHE A 99 -11.89 8.92 15.49
CA PHE A 99 -11.62 10.34 15.76
C PHE A 99 -10.23 10.77 15.29
N GLY A 100 -9.24 9.86 15.30
CA GLY A 100 -7.89 10.15 14.80
C GLY A 100 -7.88 10.52 13.31
N ILE A 101 -8.74 9.88 12.51
CA ILE A 101 -8.87 10.19 11.07
C ILE A 101 -9.45 11.59 10.90
N PHE A 102 -10.57 11.89 11.57
CA PHE A 102 -11.19 13.22 11.49
C PHE A 102 -10.29 14.32 12.02
N GLY A 103 -9.58 14.08 13.12
CA GLY A 103 -8.62 15.03 13.68
C GLY A 103 -7.47 15.32 12.72
N THR A 104 -6.92 14.30 12.06
CA THR A 104 -5.87 14.48 11.06
C THR A 104 -6.38 15.28 9.86
N LEU A 105 -7.61 15.01 9.41
CA LEU A 105 -8.24 15.76 8.32
C LEU A 105 -8.46 17.24 8.66
N LEU A 106 -8.90 17.56 9.89
CA LEU A 106 -9.11 18.94 10.33
C LEU A 106 -7.80 19.75 10.43
N ILE A 107 -6.67 19.09 10.73
CA ILE A 107 -5.35 19.75 10.79
C ILE A 107 -4.74 19.89 9.39
N ALA A 108 -5.06 18.97 8.49
CA ALA A 108 -4.53 18.97 7.12
C ALA A 108 -5.20 20.03 6.21
N VAL A 109 -6.43 20.43 6.52
CA VAL A 109 -7.20 21.49 5.82
C VAL A 109 -6.92 22.86 6.43
#